data_AF-A0A8T5DPD3-F1
#
_entry.id   AF-A0A8T5DPD3-F1
#
_cell.length_a   1.000
_cell.length_b   1.000
_cell.length_c   1.000
_cell.angle_alpha   90.00
_cell.angle_beta   90.00
_cell.angle_gamma   90.00
#
_symmetry.space_group_name_H-M   'P 1'
#
loop_
_entity.id
_entity.type
_entity.pdbx_description
1 polymer ?
#
loop_
_entity_poly.entity_id
_entity_poly.type
_entity_poly.pdbx_seq_one_letter_code
_entity_poly.pdbx_strand_id
1 'polypeptide(L)'
;MAKNWNTILRWVHLTFGMMVSIYFARITFTGNVDAWDADPWVTMLVGQAIMAIVFWTGVIKWQLPRIKKWNRNRKKKAAANN
;
A
#
# COMPACT_ATOMS: atom_id res chain seq x y z
N MET A 1 5.79 -15.43 21.50
CA MET A 1 5.51 -15.45 20.04
C MET A 1 5.98 -14.15 19.42
N ALA A 2 7.04 -14.18 18.59
CA ALA A 2 7.49 -12.98 17.88
C ALA A 2 6.37 -12.52 16.93
N LYS A 3 5.88 -11.28 17.10
CA LYS A 3 4.83 -10.72 16.24
C LYS A 3 5.32 -10.75 14.79
N ASN A 4 4.61 -11.49 13.93
CA ASN A 4 4.92 -11.57 12.51
C ASN A 4 4.46 -10.28 11.82
N TRP A 5 5.31 -9.26 11.88
CA TRP A 5 5.09 -7.95 11.28
C TRP A 5 4.75 -8.02 9.79
N ASN A 6 5.27 -9.03 9.08
CA ASN A 6 4.96 -9.23 7.67
C ASN A 6 3.49 -9.66 7.45
N THR A 7 2.94 -10.45 8.37
CA THR A 7 1.52 -10.81 8.39
C THR A 7 0.65 -9.63 8.79
N ILE A 8 1.04 -8.86 9.81
CA ILE A 8 0.27 -7.68 10.25
C ILE A 8 0.21 -6.63 9.14
N LEU A 9 1.35 -6.28 8.53
CA LEU A 9 1.41 -5.33 7.41
C LEU A 9 0.62 -5.80 6.19
N ARG A 10 0.56 -7.12 5.94
CA ARG A 10 -0.31 -7.69 4.89
C ARG A 10 -1.77 -7.37 5.16
N TRP A 11 -2.24 -7.62 6.37
CA TRP A 11 -3.65 -7.40 6.72
C TRP A 11 -4.00 -5.92 6.71
N VAL A 12 -3.13 -5.07 7.25
CA VAL A 12 -3.28 -3.60 7.15
C VAL A 12 -3.41 -3.17 5.69
N HIS A 13 -2.51 -3.62 4.80
CA HIS A 13 -2.57 -3.28 3.38
C HIS A 13 -3.87 -3.75 2.72
N LEU A 14 -4.33 -4.97 3.02
CA LEU A 14 -5.58 -5.52 2.47
C LEU A 14 -6.80 -4.75 2.96
N THR A 15 -6.86 -4.39 4.24
CA THR A 15 -7.98 -3.62 4.80
C THR A 15 -8.07 -2.23 4.18
N PHE A 16 -6.95 -1.52 4.05
CA PHE A 16 -6.95 -0.20 3.40
C PHE A 16 -7.22 -0.30 1.88
N GLY A 17 -6.69 -1.32 1.21
CA GLY A 17 -7.00 -1.59 -0.20
C GLY A 17 -8.49 -1.86 -0.44
N MET A 18 -9.14 -2.59 0.48
CA MET A 18 -10.58 -2.83 0.44
C MET A 18 -11.39 -1.53 0.60
N MET A 19 -10.95 -0.58 1.43
CA MET A 19 -11.62 0.73 1.53
C MET A 19 -11.55 1.52 0.22
N VAL A 20 -10.42 1.48 -0.49
CA VAL A 20 -10.31 2.07 -1.83
C VAL A 20 -11.28 1.38 -2.80
N SER A 21 -11.40 0.06 -2.73
CA SER A 21 -12.38 -0.68 -3.56
C SER A 21 -13.81 -0.27 -3.27
N ILE A 22 -14.21 -0.05 -2.02
CA ILE A 22 -15.56 0.40 -1.66
C ILE A 22 -15.82 1.83 -2.19
N TYR A 23 -14.83 2.71 -2.09
CA TYR A 23 -14.92 4.07 -2.65
C TYR A 23 -15.23 4.05 -4.15
N PHE A 24 -14.50 3.24 -4.92
CA PHE A 24 -14.75 3.09 -6.36
C PHE A 24 -16.03 2.29 -6.65
N ALA A 25 -16.36 1.28 -5.85
CA ALA A 25 -17.58 0.51 -6.02
C ALA A 25 -18.82 1.41 -5.98
N ARG A 26 -18.87 2.40 -5.06
CA ARG A 26 -19.97 3.36 -5.02
C ARG A 26 -20.11 4.14 -6.33
N ILE A 27 -19.00 4.65 -6.88
CA ILE A 27 -18.96 5.38 -8.15
C ILE A 27 -19.43 4.48 -9.30
N THR A 28 -18.90 3.26 -9.39
CA THR A 28 -19.20 2.32 -10.48
C THR A 28 -20.63 1.79 -10.42
N PHE A 29 -21.15 1.44 -9.24
CA PHE A 29 -22.51 0.91 -9.09
C PHE A 29 -23.59 1.98 -9.23
N THR A 30 -23.29 3.24 -8.91
CA THR A 30 -24.23 4.35 -9.14
C THR A 30 -24.13 4.92 -10.55
N GLY A 31 -23.05 4.62 -11.28
CA GLY A 31 -22.76 5.23 -12.58
C GLY A 31 -22.51 6.74 -12.52
N ASN A 32 -22.39 7.30 -11.30
CA ASN A 32 -22.24 8.72 -11.07
C ASN A 32 -20.82 9.01 -10.56
N VAL A 33 -20.06 9.75 -11.37
CA VAL A 33 -18.71 10.21 -11.01
C VAL A 33 -18.72 11.20 -9.85
N ASP A 34 -19.83 11.89 -9.66
CA ASP A 34 -20.07 12.88 -8.61
C ASP A 34 -20.77 12.25 -7.39
N ALA A 35 -20.72 10.93 -7.24
CA ALA A 35 -21.37 10.20 -6.13
C ALA A 35 -20.90 10.64 -4.74
N TRP A 36 -19.77 11.35 -4.66
CA TRP A 36 -19.17 11.88 -3.44
C TRP A 36 -19.19 13.42 -3.37
N ASP A 37 -19.87 14.12 -4.29
CA ASP A 37 -19.96 15.59 -4.26
C ASP A 37 -20.71 16.12 -3.04
N ALA A 38 -21.65 15.34 -2.51
CA ALA A 38 -22.31 15.64 -1.24
C ALA A 38 -21.35 15.55 -0.04
N ASP A 39 -20.24 14.83 -0.17
CA ASP A 39 -19.23 14.59 0.87
C ASP A 39 -17.80 14.80 0.34
N PRO A 40 -17.39 16.03 -0.01
CA PRO A 40 -16.09 16.30 -0.65
C PRO A 40 -14.89 15.86 0.18
N TRP A 41 -15.07 15.80 1.50
CA TRP A 41 -14.07 15.35 2.45
C TRP A 41 -13.70 13.87 2.25
N VAL A 42 -14.62 13.04 1.74
CA VAL A 42 -14.36 11.61 1.46
C VAL A 42 -13.39 11.48 0.31
N THR A 43 -13.58 12.24 -0.78
CA THR A 43 -12.67 12.26 -1.93
C THR A 43 -11.26 12.71 -1.51
N MET A 44 -11.16 13.75 -0.68
CA MET A 44 -9.87 14.22 -0.16
C MET A 44 -9.21 13.17 0.74
N LEU A 45 -9.95 12.57 1.67
CA LEU A 45 -9.44 11.56 2.60
C LEU A 45 -8.98 10.29 1.87
N VAL A 46 -9.79 9.78 0.95
CA VAL A 46 -9.44 8.58 0.18
C VAL A 46 -8.26 8.88 -0.74
N GLY A 47 -8.32 9.99 -1.48
CA GLY A 47 -7.33 10.38 -2.49
C GLY A 47 -5.96 10.73 -1.90
N GLN A 48 -5.89 11.31 -0.70
CA GLN A 48 -4.62 11.63 -0.05
C GLN A 48 -4.23 10.60 1.00
N ALA A 49 -5.02 10.46 2.06
CA ALA A 49 -4.62 9.68 3.24
C ALA A 49 -4.65 8.17 2.97
N ILE A 50 -5.78 7.64 2.49
CA ILE A 50 -5.92 6.19 2.25
C ILE A 50 -4.98 5.74 1.14
N MET A 51 -4.93 6.46 0.02
CA MET A 51 -4.02 6.15 -1.08
C MET A 51 -2.55 6.22 -0.64
N ALA A 52 -2.14 7.23 0.13
CA ALA A 52 -0.77 7.29 0.67
C ALA A 52 -0.46 6.08 1.55
N ILE A 53 -1.37 5.66 2.43
CA ILE A 53 -1.18 4.49 3.30
C ILE A 53 -1.09 3.20 2.48
N VAL A 54 -1.96 2.99 1.49
CA VAL A 54 -1.92 1.83 0.60
C VAL A 54 -0.60 1.78 -0.18
N PHE A 55 -0.18 2.91 -0.74
CA PHE A 55 1.11 3.02 -1.43
C PHE A 55 2.28 2.71 -0.49
N TRP A 56 2.32 3.33 0.69
CA TRP A 56 3.41 3.11 1.64
C TRP A 56 3.48 1.65 2.11
N THR A 57 2.34 1.07 2.49
CA THR A 57 2.28 -0.33 2.93
C THR A 57 2.64 -1.30 1.79
N GLY A 58 2.32 -0.97 0.54
CA GLY A 58 2.76 -1.70 -0.65
C GLY A 58 4.28 -1.63 -0.86
N VAL A 59 4.88 -0.43 -0.77
CA VAL A 59 6.33 -0.22 -0.92
C VAL A 59 7.12 -0.99 0.15
N ILE A 60 6.70 -0.90 1.42
CA ILE A 60 7.38 -1.58 2.54
C ILE A 60 7.37 -3.10 2.34
N LYS A 61 6.26 -3.66 1.86
CA LYS A 61 6.15 -5.11 1.68
C LYS A 61 6.82 -5.62 0.42
N TRP A 62 6.72 -4.91 -0.70
CA TRP A 62 7.14 -5.41 -2.01
C TRP A 62 8.47 -4.84 -2.51
N GLN A 63 8.81 -3.59 -2.19
CA GLN A 63 10.05 -2.95 -2.64
C GLN A 63 11.18 -3.14 -1.63
N LEU A 64 10.90 -2.97 -0.33
CA LEU A 64 11.93 -3.03 0.72
C LEU A 64 12.69 -4.38 0.76
N PRO A 65 12.04 -5.55 0.65
CA PRO A 65 12.75 -6.83 0.64
C PRO A 65 13.62 -7.01 -0.60
N ARG A 66 13.18 -6.50 -1.76
CA ARG A 66 13.96 -6.51 -3.00
C ARG A 66 15.21 -5.65 -2.88
N ILE A 67 15.08 -4.43 -2.35
CA ILE A 67 16.21 -3.53 -2.09
C ILE A 67 17.18 -4.16 -1.08
N LYS A 68 16.68 -4.75 0.00
CA LYS A 68 17.52 -5.44 1.00
C LYS A 68 18.26 -6.63 0.40
N LYS A 69 17.61 -7.43 -0.45
CA LYS A 69 18.24 -8.55 -1.17
C LYS A 69 19.32 -8.05 -2.14
N TRP A 70 19.04 -6.99 -2.90
CA TRP A 70 19.99 -6.38 -3.82
C TRP A 70 21.23 -5.84 -3.10
N ASN A 71 21.05 -5.11 -2.00
CA ASN A 71 22.16 -4.58 -1.20
C ASN A 71 23.01 -5.72 -0.61
N ARG A 72 22.37 -6.80 -0.11
CA ARG A 72 23.09 -7.98 0.38
C ARG A 72 23.93 -8.64 -0.71
N ASN A 73 23.41 -8.76 -1.93
CA ASN A 73 24.15 -9.36 -3.04
C ASN A 73 25.31 -8.48 -3.52
N ARG A 74 25.15 -7.15 -3.51
CA ARG A 74 26.24 -6.22 -3.81
C ARG A 74 27.39 -6.34 -2.81
N LYS A 75 27.08 -6.39 -1.51
CA LYS A 75 28.09 -6.58 -0.46
C LYS A 75 28.84 -7.90 -0.60
N LYS A 76 28.14 -9.00 -0.93
CA LYS A 76 28.77 -10.31 -1.19
C LYS A 76 29.72 -10.27 -2.39
N LYS A 77 29.34 -9.61 -3.49
CA LYS A 77 30.21 -9.46 -4.66
C LYS A 77 31.45 -8.61 -4.37
N ALA A 78 31.29 -7.53 -3.60
CA ALA A 78 32.42 -6.71 -3.18
C ALA A 78 33.41 -7.49 -2.28
N ALA A 79 32.90 -8.33 -1.39
CA ALA A 79 33.74 -9.16 -0.51
C ALA A 79 34.42 -10.35 -1.22
N ALA A 80 33.92 -10.77 -2.40
CA ALA A 80 34.51 -11.85 -3.19
C ALA A 80 35.55 -11.36 -4.20
N ASN A 81 35.59 -10.05 -4.46
CA ASN A 81 36.54 -9.39 -5.36
C ASN A 81 37.74 -8.77 -4.62
N ASN A 82 37.78 -8.84 -3.29
CA ASN A 82 38.91 -8.49 -2.43
C ASN A 82 39.52 -9.79 -1.89
#